data_AF-A0A2A8BNN2-F1
#
_entry.id   AF-A0A2A8BNN2-F1
#
_cell.length_a   1.000
_cell.length_b   1.000
_cell.length_c   1.000
_cell.angle_alpha   90.00
_cell.angle_beta   90.00
_cell.angle_gamma   90.00
#
_symmetry.space_group_name_H-M   'P 1'
#
loop_
_entity.id
_entity.type
_entity.pdbx_description
1 polymer ?
#
loop_
_entity_poly.entity_id
_entity_poly.type
_entity_poly.pdbx_seq_one_letter_code
_entity_poly.pdbx_strand_id
1 'polypeptide(L)'
;MTEGELRKIIKNSTEDSWIVQNDRIVYKNDLSVSVTLGSLIPRQKDEHLKGSQWDNTFNEYECNELITVEFRWNDQVGYPSNWLYKDTAVIPVPVGANMIHEFFKNERDIAALLSSDRSRFENEMKNSKVYTGDAAVL
;
A
#
# COMPACT_ATOMS: atom_id res chain seq x y z
N MET A 1 -2.33 3.62 12.62
CA MET A 1 -1.52 4.72 12.04
C MET A 1 -2.44 5.90 11.79
N THR A 2 -1.99 7.11 12.10
CA THR A 2 -2.72 8.34 11.78
C THR A 2 -2.30 8.87 10.42
N GLU A 3 -3.17 9.66 9.79
CA GLU A 3 -2.83 10.38 8.56
C GLU A 3 -1.56 11.25 8.72
N GLY A 4 -1.37 11.85 9.91
CA GLY A 4 -0.17 12.62 10.24
C GLY A 4 1.10 11.78 10.32
N GLU A 5 1.03 10.58 10.89
CA GLU A 5 2.15 9.63 10.94
C GLU A 5 2.52 9.12 9.55
N LEU A 6 1.51 8.78 8.75
CA LEU A 6 1.67 8.38 7.36
C LEU A 6 2.40 9.48 6.57
N ARG A 7 1.92 10.73 6.66
CA ARG A 7 2.57 11.90 6.05
C ARG A 7 3.99 12.17 6.56
N LYS A 8 4.32 11.79 7.80
CA LYS A 8 5.65 11.95 8.39
C LYS A 8 6.64 10.87 7.92
N ILE A 9 6.22 9.62 7.84
CA ILE A 9 7.02 8.51 7.29
C ILE A 9 7.41 8.83 5.85
N ILE A 10 6.42 9.28 5.08
CA ILE A 10 6.56 9.73 3.71
C ILE A 10 7.62 10.83 3.54
N LYS A 11 7.60 11.89 4.37
CA LYS A 11 8.58 13.00 4.30
C LYS A 11 10.01 12.60 4.63
N ASN A 12 10.19 11.52 5.39
CA ASN A 12 11.49 11.06 5.88
C ASN A 12 12.04 9.87 5.07
N SER A 13 11.30 9.37 4.08
CA SER A 13 11.78 8.29 3.23
C SER A 13 12.89 8.76 2.31
N THR A 14 13.96 7.96 2.25
CA THR A 14 15.19 8.23 1.51
C THR A 14 15.27 7.49 0.16
N GLU A 15 14.17 6.91 -0.33
CA GLU A 15 14.22 6.25 -1.64
C GLU A 15 14.22 7.28 -2.78
N ASP A 16 15.29 7.25 -3.58
CA ASP A 16 15.62 8.26 -4.59
C ASP A 16 14.59 8.43 -5.71
N SER A 17 13.64 7.50 -5.87
CA SER A 17 12.78 7.39 -7.05
C SER A 17 11.37 7.94 -6.87
N TRP A 18 10.93 8.30 -5.66
CA TRP A 18 9.57 8.79 -5.41
C TRP A 18 9.60 10.12 -4.65
N ILE A 19 8.82 11.09 -5.11
CA ILE A 19 8.69 12.44 -4.52
C ILE A 19 7.30 12.61 -3.95
N VAL A 20 7.22 13.26 -2.80
CA VAL A 20 5.98 13.53 -2.10
C VAL A 20 5.51 14.93 -2.44
N GLN A 21 4.29 15.05 -2.96
CA GLN A 21 3.65 16.32 -3.29
C GLN A 21 2.27 16.38 -2.63
N ASN A 22 2.16 17.11 -1.51
CA ASN A 22 0.93 17.25 -0.70
C ASN A 22 0.38 15.90 -0.20
N ASP A 23 -0.68 15.39 -0.84
CA ASP A 23 -1.38 14.13 -0.61
C ASP A 23 -1.03 13.05 -1.66
N ARG A 24 -0.12 13.36 -2.58
CA ARG A 24 0.30 12.48 -3.68
C ARG A 24 1.75 12.03 -3.51
N ILE A 25 2.02 10.79 -3.90
CA ILE A 25 3.36 10.22 -4.07
C ILE A 25 3.57 10.06 -5.58
N VAL A 26 4.62 10.66 -6.13
CA VAL A 26 4.85 10.79 -7.59
C VAL A 26 6.19 10.20 -7.96
N TYR A 27 6.29 9.49 -9.08
CA TYR A 27 7.57 8.94 -9.52
C TYR A 27 8.49 10.07 -10.01
N LYS A 28 9.71 10.13 -9.48
CA LYS A 28 10.67 11.23 -9.74
C LYS A 28 11.04 11.37 -11.21
N ASN A 29 11.10 10.25 -11.93
CA ASN A 29 11.49 10.21 -13.34
C ASN A 29 10.29 10.19 -14.29
N ASP A 30 9.06 10.09 -13.77
CA ASP A 30 7.83 10.07 -14.55
C ASP A 30 6.67 10.65 -13.74
N LEU A 31 6.42 11.96 -13.90
CA LEU A 31 5.34 12.65 -13.21
C LEU A 31 3.94 12.21 -13.67
N SER A 32 3.84 11.36 -14.71
CA SER A 32 2.56 10.82 -15.13
C SER A 32 2.02 9.79 -14.14
N VAL A 33 2.87 9.12 -13.35
CA VAL A 33 2.45 8.12 -12.37
C VAL A 33 2.44 8.73 -10.97
N SER A 34 1.28 8.67 -10.32
CA SER A 34 1.14 9.11 -8.94
C SER A 34 0.17 8.23 -8.15
N VAL A 35 0.34 8.21 -6.85
CA VAL A 35 -0.55 7.55 -5.90
C VAL A 35 -1.10 8.59 -4.94
N THR A 36 -2.42 8.67 -4.85
CA THR A 36 -3.11 9.45 -3.84
C THR A 36 -3.54 8.52 -2.71
N LEU A 37 -3.21 8.89 -1.47
CA LEU A 37 -3.68 8.17 -0.30
C LEU A 37 -5.17 8.47 -0.08
N GLY A 38 -5.98 7.42 -0.02
CA GLY A 38 -7.40 7.52 0.24
C GLY A 38 -7.70 7.52 1.74
N SER A 39 -8.50 6.54 2.19
CA SER A 39 -8.99 6.44 3.55
C SER A 39 -8.22 5.40 4.36
N LEU A 40 -8.07 5.69 5.66
CA LEU A 40 -7.62 4.71 6.66
C LEU A 40 -8.84 4.11 7.32
N ILE A 41 -9.07 2.82 7.10
CA ILE A 41 -10.25 2.10 7.59
C ILE A 41 -9.80 1.15 8.71
N PRO A 42 -10.06 1.49 9.98
CA PRO A 42 -9.68 0.62 11.08
C PRO A 42 -10.61 -0.58 11.17
N ARG A 43 -10.03 -1.76 11.44
CA ARG A 43 -10.73 -3.04 11.56
C ARG A 43 -11.97 -3.00 12.47
N GLN A 44 -11.91 -2.24 13.56
CA GLN A 44 -12.95 -2.23 14.60
C GLN A 44 -14.13 -1.29 14.33
N LYS A 45 -14.16 -0.53 13.22
CA LYS A 45 -15.22 0.47 13.01
C LYS A 45 -16.13 0.24 11.81
N ASP A 46 -15.88 -0.74 10.97
CA ASP A 46 -16.67 -0.89 9.73
C ASP A 46 -17.51 -2.17 9.71
N GLU A 47 -18.78 -2.04 10.08
CA GLU A 47 -19.76 -3.13 9.89
C GLU A 47 -19.90 -3.53 8.42
N HIS A 48 -19.54 -2.66 7.47
CA HIS A 48 -19.59 -2.96 6.04
C HIS A 48 -18.50 -3.93 5.59
N LEU A 49 -17.45 -4.13 6.40
CA LEU A 49 -16.39 -5.10 6.08
C LEU A 49 -16.70 -6.49 6.63
N LYS A 50 -17.59 -6.64 7.63
CA LYS A 50 -17.95 -7.95 8.20
C LYS A 50 -18.54 -8.87 7.13
N GLY A 51 -17.97 -10.06 6.97
CA GLY A 51 -18.41 -11.04 5.97
C GLY A 51 -18.03 -10.70 4.52
N SER A 52 -17.26 -9.63 4.29
CA SER A 52 -16.64 -9.37 2.98
C SER A 52 -15.36 -10.20 2.80
N GLN A 53 -14.85 -10.27 1.57
CA GLN A 53 -13.54 -10.90 1.29
C GLN A 53 -12.42 -10.25 2.13
N TRP A 54 -12.53 -8.96 2.45
CA TRP A 54 -11.56 -8.25 3.26
C TRP A 54 -11.55 -8.73 4.72
N ASP A 55 -12.67 -9.17 5.28
CA ASP A 55 -12.73 -9.70 6.66
C ASP A 55 -11.81 -10.92 6.81
N ASN A 56 -11.81 -11.82 5.82
CA ASN A 56 -10.91 -12.97 5.78
C ASN A 56 -9.46 -12.52 5.67
N THR A 57 -9.16 -11.55 4.79
CA THR A 57 -7.83 -10.97 4.65
C THR A 57 -7.36 -10.30 5.95
N PHE A 58 -8.23 -9.57 6.65
CA PHE A 58 -7.92 -8.99 7.97
C PHE A 58 -7.57 -10.07 8.99
N ASN A 59 -8.31 -11.19 8.99
CA ASN A 59 -8.08 -12.32 9.88
C ASN A 59 -6.77 -13.06 9.56
N GLU A 60 -6.54 -13.37 8.29
CA GLU A 60 -5.37 -14.11 7.82
C GLU A 60 -4.07 -13.36 8.10
N TYR A 61 -4.06 -12.04 7.86
CA TYR A 61 -2.86 -11.22 8.03
C TYR A 61 -2.72 -10.56 9.40
N GLU A 62 -3.71 -10.73 10.29
CA GLU A 62 -3.73 -10.08 11.62
C GLU A 62 -3.47 -8.56 11.54
N CYS A 63 -4.04 -7.88 10.55
CA CYS A 63 -3.76 -6.47 10.33
C CYS A 63 -4.70 -5.55 11.12
N ASN A 64 -4.19 -4.35 11.40
CA ASN A 64 -4.83 -3.36 12.26
C ASN A 64 -5.80 -2.47 11.47
N GLU A 65 -5.41 -2.10 10.24
CA GLU A 65 -6.13 -1.13 9.40
C GLU A 65 -5.97 -1.47 7.91
N LEU A 66 -6.92 -1.03 7.09
CA LEU A 66 -6.82 -0.99 5.63
C LEU A 66 -6.51 0.44 5.20
N ILE A 67 -5.60 0.59 4.25
CA ILE A 67 -5.28 1.84 3.57
C ILE A 67 -5.83 1.72 2.16
N THR A 68 -6.79 2.56 1.79
CA THR A 68 -7.19 2.66 0.39
C THR A 68 -6.27 3.64 -0.32
N VAL A 69 -5.86 3.31 -1.54
CA VAL A 69 -4.99 4.15 -2.36
C VAL A 69 -5.55 4.24 -3.78
N GLU A 70 -5.31 5.35 -4.44
CA GLU A 70 -5.74 5.59 -5.81
C GLU A 70 -4.52 5.82 -6.70
N PHE A 71 -4.27 4.87 -7.61
CA PHE A 71 -3.25 5.02 -8.63
C PHE A 71 -3.78 5.88 -9.77
N ARG A 72 -2.98 6.85 -10.20
CA ARG A 72 -3.28 7.72 -11.33
C ARG A 72 -2.17 7.66 -12.37
N TRP A 73 -2.56 7.61 -13.63
CA TRP A 73 -1.68 7.76 -14.78
C TRP A 73 -2.15 8.94 -15.64
N ASN A 74 -1.28 9.91 -15.92
CA ASN A 74 -1.62 11.16 -16.61
C ASN A 74 -2.83 11.87 -15.96
N ASP A 75 -2.85 11.91 -14.62
CA ASP A 75 -3.97 12.42 -13.80
C ASP A 75 -5.32 11.71 -13.97
N GLN A 76 -5.42 10.69 -14.82
CA GLN A 76 -6.58 9.82 -14.89
C GLN A 76 -6.51 8.79 -13.77
N VAL A 77 -7.64 8.55 -13.10
CA VAL A 77 -7.75 7.46 -12.14
C VAL A 77 -7.52 6.16 -12.89
N GLY A 78 -6.36 5.55 -12.62
CA GLY A 78 -5.97 4.28 -13.22
C GLY A 78 -6.66 3.14 -12.49
N TYR A 79 -6.52 3.08 -11.16
CA TYR A 79 -7.05 1.97 -10.37
C TYR A 79 -7.08 2.21 -8.84
N PRO A 80 -8.16 1.84 -8.13
CA PRO A 80 -8.19 1.81 -6.67
C PRO A 80 -7.52 0.54 -6.12
N SER A 81 -6.55 0.70 -5.22
CA SER A 81 -5.88 -0.41 -4.53
C SER A 81 -6.09 -0.33 -3.02
N ASN A 82 -5.88 -1.45 -2.34
CA ASN A 82 -6.08 -1.60 -0.90
C ASN A 82 -4.85 -2.26 -0.28
N TRP A 83 -4.27 -1.62 0.73
CA TRP A 83 -3.07 -2.07 1.41
C TRP A 83 -3.37 -2.35 2.88
N LEU A 84 -2.75 -3.35 3.46
CA LEU A 84 -2.90 -3.68 4.88
C LEU A 84 -1.86 -2.92 5.69
N TYR A 85 -2.27 -2.35 6.80
CA TYR A 85 -1.35 -1.81 7.80
C TYR A 85 -1.29 -2.76 9.00
N LYS A 86 -0.10 -3.30 9.26
CA LYS A 86 0.16 -4.21 10.37
C LYS A 86 1.36 -3.71 11.17
N ASP A 87 1.09 -3.30 12.39
CA ASP A 87 2.05 -2.71 13.34
C ASP A 87 2.80 -1.49 12.79
N THR A 88 3.85 -1.73 12.01
CA THR A 88 4.76 -0.75 11.40
C THR A 88 4.99 -0.99 9.90
N ALA A 89 4.39 -2.04 9.33
CA ALA A 89 4.52 -2.45 7.94
C ALA A 89 3.23 -2.19 7.15
N VAL A 90 3.40 -1.73 5.92
CA VAL A 90 2.34 -1.60 4.90
C VAL A 90 2.51 -2.72 3.89
N ILE A 91 1.47 -3.51 3.66
CA ILE A 91 1.49 -4.69 2.78
C ILE A 91 0.51 -4.44 1.63
N PRO A 92 0.97 -4.26 0.38
CA PRO A 92 0.07 -4.07 -0.74
C PRO A 92 -0.63 -5.39 -1.06
N VAL A 93 -1.96 -5.38 -1.17
CA VAL A 93 -2.72 -6.59 -1.48
C VAL A 93 -2.87 -6.72 -2.99
N PRO A 94 -2.49 -7.86 -3.60
CA PRO A 94 -2.75 -8.10 -5.00
C PRO A 94 -4.26 -8.18 -5.22
N VAL A 95 -4.78 -7.24 -6.00
CA VAL A 95 -6.12 -7.32 -6.59
C VAL A 95 -5.98 -7.48 -8.10
N GLY A 96 -7.03 -7.92 -8.79
CA GLY A 96 -6.93 -8.40 -10.18
C GLY A 96 -6.21 -7.46 -11.16
N ALA A 97 -6.26 -6.14 -10.98
CA ALA A 97 -5.52 -5.19 -11.82
C ALA A 97 -4.04 -5.02 -11.41
N ASN A 98 -3.71 -5.29 -10.15
CA ASN A 98 -2.36 -5.17 -9.57
C ASN A 98 -1.51 -6.41 -9.81
N MET A 99 -2.06 -7.47 -10.41
CA MET A 99 -1.28 -8.65 -10.81
C MET A 99 -0.41 -8.39 -12.05
N ILE A 100 -0.55 -7.24 -12.70
CA ILE A 100 0.40 -6.79 -13.72
C ILE A 100 1.70 -6.40 -13.01
N HIS A 101 2.79 -7.10 -13.33
CA HIS A 101 4.08 -7.03 -12.63
C HIS A 101 4.58 -5.59 -12.38
N GLU A 102 4.48 -4.71 -13.37
CA GLU A 102 4.95 -3.32 -13.27
C GLU A 102 4.14 -2.51 -12.25
N PHE A 103 2.82 -2.70 -12.19
CA PHE A 103 1.98 -2.04 -11.21
C PHE A 103 2.27 -2.56 -9.80
N PHE A 104 2.38 -3.88 -9.63
CA PHE A 104 2.70 -4.44 -8.32
C PHE A 104 4.05 -3.99 -7.78
N LYS A 105 5.05 -3.87 -8.66
CA LYS A 105 6.38 -3.36 -8.28
C LYS A 105 6.28 -1.94 -7.72
N ASN A 106 5.54 -1.06 -8.39
CA ASN A 106 5.30 0.30 -7.91
C ASN A 106 4.54 0.29 -6.57
N GLU A 107 3.53 -0.57 -6.41
CA GLU A 107 2.81 -0.71 -5.14
C GLU A 107 3.74 -1.16 -4.01
N ARG A 108 4.61 -2.14 -4.28
CA ARG A 108 5.59 -2.65 -3.32
C ARG A 108 6.58 -1.58 -2.90
N ASP A 109 7.16 -0.85 -3.86
CA ASP A 109 8.15 0.19 -3.57
C ASP A 109 7.53 1.30 -2.70
N ILE A 110 6.30 1.71 -3.01
CA ILE A 110 5.59 2.71 -2.22
C ILE A 110 5.18 2.16 -0.84
N ALA A 111 4.64 0.94 -0.75
CA ALA A 111 4.31 0.33 0.54
C ALA A 111 5.54 0.19 1.45
N ALA A 112 6.70 -0.12 0.86
CA ALA A 112 7.95 -0.20 1.58
C ALA A 112 8.43 1.18 2.08
N LEU A 113 8.22 2.23 1.27
CA LEU A 113 8.43 3.63 1.63
C LEU A 113 7.51 4.09 2.78
N LEU A 114 6.27 3.59 2.83
CA LEU A 114 5.29 3.89 3.88
C LEU A 114 5.46 3.05 5.14
N SER A 115 6.29 2.01 5.09
CA SER A 115 6.58 1.18 6.24
C SER A 115 7.63 1.87 7.12
N SER A 116 7.27 2.15 8.36
CA SER A 116 8.21 2.76 9.33
C SER A 116 9.34 1.81 9.75
N ASP A 117 9.16 0.50 9.52
CA ASP A 117 10.17 -0.53 9.71
C ASP A 117 10.33 -1.35 8.42
N ARG A 118 11.44 -1.12 7.70
CA ARG A 118 11.73 -1.81 6.44
C ARG A 118 12.03 -3.30 6.64
N SER A 119 12.67 -3.69 7.74
CA SER A 119 12.95 -5.10 8.03
C SER A 119 11.66 -5.86 8.33
N ARG A 120 10.72 -5.23 9.04
CA ARG A 120 9.39 -5.81 9.27
C ARG A 120 8.61 -5.93 7.97
N PHE A 121 8.61 -4.90 7.12
CA PHE A 121 7.99 -4.95 5.80
C PHE A 121 8.47 -6.16 4.97
N GLU A 122 9.79 -6.33 4.81
CA GLU A 122 10.34 -7.45 4.02
C GLU A 122 9.97 -8.82 4.63
N ASN A 123 9.88 -8.93 5.96
CA ASN A 123 9.44 -10.15 6.63
C ASN A 123 7.96 -10.45 6.37
N GLU A 124 7.08 -9.45 6.47
CA GLU A 124 5.66 -9.63 6.19
C GLU A 124 5.43 -9.98 4.71
N MET A 125 6.14 -9.34 3.78
CA MET A 125 6.04 -9.66 2.34
C MET A 125 6.45 -11.11 2.02
N LYS A 126 7.49 -11.63 2.68
CA LYS A 126 7.92 -13.04 2.53
C LYS A 126 6.92 -14.02 3.14
N ASN A 127 6.41 -13.70 4.33
CA ASN A 127 5.53 -14.61 5.07
C ASN A 127 4.10 -14.61 4.53
N SER A 128 3.65 -13.50 3.97
CA SER A 128 2.32 -13.36 3.39
C SER A 128 2.14 -14.14 2.09
N LYS A 129 3.23 -14.63 1.46
CA LYS A 129 3.23 -15.22 0.11
C LYS A 129 2.66 -14.32 -0.99
N VAL A 130 2.30 -13.09 -0.65
CA VAL A 130 1.80 -12.05 -1.55
C VAL A 130 2.82 -11.71 -2.63
N TYR A 131 4.11 -11.93 -2.36
CA TYR A 131 5.19 -11.62 -3.29
C TYR A 131 6.31 -12.64 -3.23
N THR A 132 6.71 -13.17 -4.40
CA THR A 132 7.78 -14.18 -4.52
C THR A 132 9.14 -13.61 -4.87
N GLY A 133 9.31 -12.28 -4.89
CA GLY A 133 10.55 -11.66 -5.37
C GLY A 133 10.44 -11.12 -6.80
N ASP A 134 9.68 -11.80 -7.65
CA ASP A 134 9.54 -11.46 -9.07
C ASP A 134 8.09 -11.28 -9.52
N ALA A 135 7.09 -11.65 -8.71
CA ALA A 135 5.68 -11.44 -9.05
C ALA A 135 4.80 -11.44 -7.79
N ALA A 136 3.61 -10.82 -7.91
CA ALA A 136 2.54 -11.01 -6.96
C ALA A 136 1.94 -12.42 -7.09
N VAL A 137 1.59 -13.05 -5.97
CA VAL A 137 0.95 -14.37 -5.95
C VAL A 137 -0.33 -14.29 -5.12
N LEU A 138 -1.37 -14.99 -5.59
CA LEU A 138 -2.67 -15.14 -4.91
C LEU A 138 -2.59 -16.22 -3.82
#